data_AF-A0A7X7LMD3-F1
#
_entry.id   AF-A0A7X7LMD3-F1
#
_cell.length_a   1.000
_cell.length_b   1.000
_cell.length_c   1.000
_cell.angle_alpha   90.00
_cell.angle_beta   90.00
_cell.angle_gamma   90.00
#
_symmetry.space_group_name_H-M   'P 1'
#
loop_
_entity.id
_entity.type
_entity.pdbx_description
1 polymer ?
#
loop_
_entity_poly.entity_id
_entity_poly.type
_entity_poly.pdbx_seq_one_letter_code
_entity_poly.pdbx_strand_id
1 'polypeptide(L)'
;MDIKTLHLPRLNGLSPNLESTALKLMEEAGELAQAIGKYRGLSGERVDLDEQTVVQEIAKELLDVAQTAITMMFVMEQDYGIDIDTVLKEHWEKLERKGYLQQHINPR
;
A
#
# COMPACT_ATOMS: atom_id res chain seq x y z
N MET A 1 -5.92 -20.75 7.44
CA MET A 1 -5.62 -19.30 7.37
C MET A 1 -6.90 -18.53 7.12
N ASP A 2 -7.26 -17.64 8.04
CA ASP A 2 -8.27 -16.62 7.72
C ASP A 2 -7.62 -15.59 6.80
N ILE A 3 -8.11 -15.51 5.57
CA ILE A 3 -7.69 -14.47 4.63
C ILE A 3 -8.49 -13.23 4.98
N LYS A 4 -7.81 -12.17 5.43
CA LYS A 4 -8.42 -10.86 5.58
C LYS A 4 -8.17 -10.06 4.31
N THR A 5 -9.23 -9.85 3.52
CA THR A 5 -9.15 -9.03 2.31
C THR A 5 -9.34 -7.56 2.66
N LEU A 6 -8.44 -6.71 2.20
CA LEU A 6 -8.56 -5.27 2.25
C LEU A 6 -8.94 -4.77 0.85
N HIS A 7 -10.00 -3.97 0.76
CA HIS A 7 -10.43 -3.35 -0.49
C HIS A 7 -10.25 -1.84 -0.40
N LEU A 8 -9.68 -1.25 -1.45
CA LEU A 8 -9.55 0.18 -1.61
C LEU A 8 -10.25 0.60 -2.91
N PRO A 9 -11.02 1.70 -2.90
CA PRO A 9 -11.84 2.09 -4.04
C PRO A 9 -10.98 2.65 -5.18
N ARG A 10 -11.49 2.49 -6.40
CA ARG A 10 -11.05 3.34 -7.50
C ARG A 10 -11.54 4.77 -7.26
N LEU A 11 -10.62 5.73 -7.28
CA LEU A 11 -10.97 7.14 -7.13
C LEU A 11 -11.60 7.67 -8.42
N ASN A 12 -12.68 8.45 -8.28
CA ASN A 12 -13.45 9.02 -9.39
C ASN A 12 -13.50 10.56 -9.38
N GLY A 13 -12.82 11.19 -8.41
CA GLY A 13 -12.70 12.65 -8.28
C GLY A 13 -11.38 13.22 -8.81
N LEU A 14 -10.54 12.40 -9.44
CA LEU A 14 -9.21 12.74 -9.90
C LEU A 14 -9.04 12.32 -11.36
N SER A 15 -8.13 12.98 -12.07
CA SER A 15 -7.66 12.57 -13.40
C SER A 15 -6.17 12.21 -13.32
N PRO A 16 -5.82 11.10 -12.63
CA PRO A 16 -4.43 10.71 -12.47
C PRO A 16 -3.81 10.28 -13.80
N ASN A 17 -2.50 10.49 -13.92
CA ASN A 17 -1.66 9.90 -14.96
C ASN A 17 -0.44 9.23 -14.32
N LEU A 18 0.39 8.57 -15.11
CA LEU A 18 1.52 7.81 -14.60
C LEU A 18 2.50 8.67 -13.81
N GLU A 19 2.85 9.84 -14.33
CA GLU A 19 3.82 10.75 -13.71
C GLU A 19 3.29 11.35 -12.40
N SER A 20 2.04 11.82 -12.38
CA SER A 20 1.41 12.42 -11.19
C SER A 20 1.21 11.39 -10.07
N THR A 21 0.82 10.15 -10.42
CA THR A 21 0.69 9.07 -9.43
C THR A 21 2.04 8.61 -8.91
N ALA A 22 3.09 8.57 -9.75
CA ALA A 22 4.44 8.30 -9.28
C ALA A 22 4.96 9.37 -8.33
N LEU A 23 4.73 10.66 -8.63
CA LEU A 23 5.12 11.76 -7.74
C LEU A 23 4.36 11.69 -6.41
N LYS A 24 3.04 11.50 -6.45
CA LYS A 24 2.23 11.38 -5.23
C LYS A 24 2.63 10.16 -4.41
N LEU A 25 2.95 9.03 -5.04
CA LEU A 25 3.42 7.83 -4.33
C LEU A 25 4.70 8.11 -3.52
N MET A 26 5.62 8.92 -4.05
CA MET A 26 6.84 9.29 -3.35
C MET A 26 6.58 10.26 -2.19
N GLU A 27 5.60 11.15 -2.34
CA GLU A 27 5.12 12.04 -1.29
C GLU A 27 4.54 11.24 -0.12
N GLU A 28 3.56 10.37 -0.38
CA GLU A 28 2.93 9.51 0.65
C GLU A 28 3.96 8.61 1.35
N ALA A 29 4.93 8.07 0.58
CA ALA A 29 6.01 7.27 1.17
C ALA A 29 6.93 8.09 2.08
N GLY A 30 7.13 9.37 1.76
CA GLY A 30 7.85 10.32 2.60
C GLY A 30 7.11 10.65 3.89
N GLU A 31 5.80 10.86 3.81
CA GLU A 31 4.92 11.10 4.96
C GLU A 31 4.87 9.89 5.90
N LEU A 32 4.74 8.68 5.35
CA LEU A 32 4.87 7.43 6.09
C LEU A 32 6.25 7.31 6.78
N ALA A 33 7.33 7.62 6.07
CA ALA A 33 8.68 7.57 6.64
C ALA A 33 8.84 8.59 7.78
N GLN A 34 8.25 9.79 7.64
CA GLN A 34 8.24 10.80 8.69
C GLN A 34 7.46 10.34 9.93
N ALA A 35 6.27 9.75 9.74
CA ALA A 35 5.46 9.21 10.84
C ALA A 35 6.22 8.12 11.63
N ILE A 36 6.89 7.21 10.92
CA ILE A 36 7.76 6.18 11.54
C ILE A 36 8.99 6.82 12.22
N GLY A 37 9.59 7.84 11.60
CA GLY A 37 10.77 8.53 12.11
C GLY A 37 10.52 9.27 13.43
N LYS A 38 9.35 9.92 13.54
CA LYS A 38 8.87 10.53 14.79
C LYS A 38 8.77 9.51 15.91
N TYR A 39 8.26 8.30 15.65
CA TYR A 39 8.17 7.24 16.67
C TYR A 39 9.54 6.82 17.22
N ARG A 40 10.53 6.68 16.34
CA ARG A 40 11.84 6.12 16.70
C ARG A 40 12.77 7.15 17.38
N GLY A 41 12.32 8.39 17.58
CA GLY A 41 13.16 9.47 18.12
C GLY A 41 14.39 9.76 17.24
N LEU A 42 14.36 9.38 15.95
CA LEU A 42 15.50 9.47 15.04
C LEU A 42 15.92 10.91 14.74
N SER A 43 15.08 11.88 15.08
CA SER A 43 15.36 13.32 14.96
C SER A 43 16.02 13.93 16.20
N GLY A 44 16.25 13.17 17.28
CA GLY A 44 16.83 13.70 18.52
C GLY A 44 15.91 14.62 19.34
N GLU A 45 14.66 14.80 18.90
CA GLU A 45 13.63 15.56 19.61
C GLU A 45 12.95 14.70 20.69
N ARG A 46 12.50 15.33 21.77
CA ARG A 46 11.76 14.66 22.85
C ARG A 46 10.33 14.43 22.37
N VAL A 47 9.99 13.17 22.10
CA VAL A 47 8.67 12.78 21.59
C VAL A 47 7.74 12.53 22.79
N ASP A 48 6.89 13.50 23.10
CA ASP A 48 5.81 13.41 24.10
C ASP A 48 4.46 12.99 23.44
N LEU A 49 4.53 12.15 22.39
CA LEU A 49 3.34 11.57 21.76
C LEU A 49 3.06 10.19 22.32
N ASP A 50 1.79 9.90 22.59
CA ASP A 50 1.40 8.57 23.02
C ASP A 50 1.56 7.55 21.88
N GLU A 51 1.98 6.33 22.24
CA GLU A 51 2.26 5.26 21.28
C GLU A 51 1.06 4.91 20.40
N GLN A 52 -0.16 4.98 20.95
CA GLN A 52 -1.38 4.63 20.22
C GLN A 52 -1.68 5.64 19.11
N THR A 53 -1.53 6.94 19.38
CA THR A 53 -1.65 8.01 18.39
C THR A 53 -0.64 7.83 17.27
N VAL A 54 0.61 7.50 17.60
CA VAL A 54 1.65 7.30 16.59
C VAL A 54 1.36 6.10 15.69
N VAL A 55 0.94 4.97 16.27
CA VAL A 55 0.55 3.78 15.49
C VAL A 55 -0.66 4.08 14.59
N GLN A 56 -1.60 4.89 15.06
CA GLN A 56 -2.75 5.32 14.26
C GLN A 56 -2.32 6.20 13.08
N GLU A 57 -1.41 7.14 13.27
CA GLU A 57 -0.88 7.96 12.18
C GLU A 57 -0.15 7.08 11.15
N ILE A 58 0.73 6.18 11.58
CA ILE A 58 1.42 5.24 10.69
C ILE A 58 0.40 4.42 9.86
N ALA A 59 -0.69 3.97 10.47
CA ALA A 59 -1.71 3.21 9.76
C ALA A 59 -2.45 4.04 8.70
N LYS A 60 -2.67 5.34 8.93
CA LYS A 60 -3.28 6.25 7.95
C LYS A 60 -2.33 6.47 6.77
N GLU A 61 -1.10 6.87 7.04
CA GLU A 61 -0.09 7.11 5.99
C GLU A 61 0.16 5.85 5.16
N LEU A 62 0.15 4.67 5.80
CA LEU A 62 0.29 3.40 5.09
C LEU A 62 -0.88 3.13 4.13
N LEU A 63 -2.11 3.52 4.51
CA LEU A 63 -3.28 3.40 3.64
C LEU A 63 -3.23 4.40 2.49
N ASP A 64 -2.69 5.61 2.69
CA ASP A 64 -2.56 6.61 1.63
C ASP A 64 -1.51 6.17 0.58
N VAL A 65 -0.39 5.59 1.03
CA VAL A 65 0.57 4.90 0.14
C VAL A 65 -0.11 3.79 -0.66
N ALA A 66 -0.90 2.93 0.02
CA ALA A 66 -1.58 1.82 -0.63
C ALA A 66 -2.62 2.29 -1.65
N GLN A 67 -3.43 3.30 -1.31
CA GLN A 67 -4.43 3.89 -2.19
C GLN A 67 -3.80 4.53 -3.42
N THR A 68 -2.66 5.21 -3.26
CA THR A 68 -1.94 5.83 -4.37
C THR A 68 -1.35 4.79 -5.31
N ALA A 69 -0.78 3.71 -4.77
CA ALA A 69 -0.29 2.58 -5.57
C ALA A 69 -1.42 1.89 -6.36
N ILE A 70 -2.58 1.67 -5.74
CA ILE A 70 -3.77 1.10 -6.40
C ILE A 70 -4.30 2.04 -7.49
N THR A 71 -4.31 3.35 -7.23
CA THR A 71 -4.71 4.35 -8.22
C THR A 71 -3.79 4.30 -9.44
N MET A 72 -2.47 4.17 -9.22
CA MET A 72 -1.49 3.98 -10.29
C MET A 72 -1.73 2.68 -11.08
N MET A 73 -2.11 1.57 -10.41
CA MET A 73 -2.47 0.32 -11.09
C MET A 73 -3.66 0.51 -12.04
N PHE A 74 -4.70 1.25 -11.61
CA PHE A 74 -5.83 1.58 -12.50
C PHE A 74 -5.41 2.46 -13.69
N VAL A 75 -4.48 3.40 -13.51
CA VAL A 75 -3.90 4.16 -14.64
C VAL A 75 -3.21 3.21 -15.62
N MET A 76 -2.40 2.27 -15.12
CA MET A 76 -1.72 1.27 -15.96
C MET A 76 -2.71 0.41 -16.76
N GLU A 77 -3.82 0.01 -16.16
CA GLU A 77 -4.87 -0.75 -16.85
C GLU A 77 -5.54 0.08 -17.95
N GLN A 78 -5.97 1.29 -17.61
CA GLN A 78 -6.77 2.11 -18.50
C GLN A 78 -5.99 2.70 -19.67
N ASP A 79 -4.80 3.25 -19.39
CA ASP A 79 -4.05 4.05 -20.36
C ASP A 79 -3.01 3.20 -21.10
N TYR A 80 -2.58 2.08 -20.50
CA TYR A 80 -1.52 1.22 -21.04
C TYR A 80 -2.00 -0.22 -21.31
N GLY A 81 -3.27 -0.55 -21.01
CA GLY A 81 -3.86 -1.86 -21.33
C GLY A 81 -3.31 -3.01 -20.48
N ILE A 82 -2.77 -2.73 -19.30
CA ILE A 82 -2.31 -3.77 -18.37
C ILE A 82 -3.51 -4.52 -17.80
N ASP A 83 -3.50 -5.85 -17.95
CA ASP A 83 -4.46 -6.73 -17.29
C ASP A 83 -4.07 -6.93 -15.81
N ILE A 84 -4.75 -6.21 -14.91
CA ILE A 84 -4.47 -6.27 -13.47
C ILE A 84 -4.72 -7.66 -12.90
N ASP A 85 -5.75 -8.38 -13.38
CA ASP A 85 -6.08 -9.72 -12.88
C ASP A 85 -4.94 -10.70 -13.17
N THR A 86 -4.36 -10.62 -14.38
CA THR A 86 -3.19 -11.40 -14.75
C THR A 86 -1.97 -11.03 -13.89
N VAL A 87 -1.68 -9.74 -13.72
CA VAL A 87 -0.53 -9.28 -12.90
C VAL A 87 -0.68 -9.69 -11.42
N LEU A 88 -1.90 -9.64 -10.87
CA LEU A 88 -2.19 -10.09 -9.51
C LEU A 88 -1.96 -11.59 -9.35
N LYS A 89 -2.45 -12.39 -10.30
CA LYS A 89 -2.25 -13.85 -10.30
C LYS A 89 -0.77 -14.20 -10.33
N GLU A 90 0.00 -13.63 -11.24
CA GLU A 90 1.45 -13.83 -11.31
C GLU A 90 2.16 -13.40 -10.02
N HIS A 91 1.69 -12.31 -9.40
CA HIS A 91 2.21 -11.86 -8.12
C HIS A 91 1.96 -12.88 -7.00
N TRP A 92 0.76 -13.45 -6.91
CA TRP A 92 0.42 -14.48 -5.92
C TRP A 92 1.24 -15.76 -6.12
N GLU A 93 1.34 -16.27 -7.35
CA GLU A 93 2.16 -17.44 -7.67
C GLU A 93 3.63 -17.23 -7.26
N LYS A 94 4.17 -16.03 -7.49
CA LYS A 94 5.50 -15.66 -7.02
C LYS A 94 5.60 -15.69 -5.49
N LEU A 95 4.61 -15.20 -4.75
CA LEU A 95 4.61 -15.20 -3.28
C LEU A 95 4.48 -16.62 -2.71
N GLU A 96 3.67 -17.49 -3.32
CA GLU A 96 3.56 -18.91 -2.97
C GLU A 96 4.88 -19.63 -3.15
N ARG A 97 5.53 -19.45 -4.32
CA ARG A 97 6.86 -20.04 -4.59
C ARG A 97 7.93 -19.58 -3.59
N LYS A 98 7.82 -18.36 -3.07
CA LYS A 98 8.73 -17.84 -2.03
C LYS A 98 8.37 -18.30 -0.62
N GLY A 99 7.26 -19.03 -0.44
CA GLY A 99 6.76 -19.48 0.85
C GLY A 99 6.15 -18.35 1.69
N TYR A 100 5.87 -17.19 1.10
CA TYR A 100 5.19 -16.07 1.77
C TYR A 100 3.67 -16.26 1.83
N LEU A 101 3.12 -17.09 0.94
CA LEU A 101 1.73 -17.57 0.96
C LEU A 101 1.73 -19.09 1.01
N GLN A 102 0.89 -19.68 1.84
CA GLN A 102 0.64 -21.13 1.86
C GLN A 102 -0.69 -21.42 1.17
N GLN A 103 -0.71 -22.37 0.23
CA GLN A 103 -1.95 -22.84 -0.38
C GLN A 103 -2.81 -23.53 0.70
N HIS A 104 -4.07 -23.13 0.83
CA HIS A 104 -5.03 -23.89 1.62
C HIS A 104 -5.33 -25.22 0.93
N ILE A 105 -5.01 -26.33 1.59
CA ILE A 105 -5.68 -27.61 1.32
C ILE A 105 -7.07 -27.46 1.92
N ASN A 106 -8.10 -27.23 1.10
CA ASN A 106 -9.49 -27.31 1.56
C ASN A 106 -9.71 -28.68 2.23
N PRO A 107 -10.18 -28.77 3.49
CA PRO A 107 -10.73 -30.02 3.97
C PRO A 107 -12.01 -30.31 3.18
N ARG A 108 -12.11 -31.57 2.75
CA ARG A 108 -13.20 -32.15 1.95
C ARG A 108 -14.58 -31.91 2.53
#